data_AF-A0AAN7BC68-F1
#
_entry.id   AF-A0AAN7BC68-F1
#
_cell.length_a   1.000
_cell.length_b   1.000
_cell.length_c   1.000
_cell.angle_alpha   90.00
_cell.angle_beta   90.00
_cell.angle_gamma   90.00
#
_symmetry.space_group_name_H-M   'P 1'
#
loop_
_entity.id
_entity.type
_entity.pdbx_description
1 polymer ?
#
loop_
_entity_poly.entity_id
_entity_poly.type
_entity_poly.pdbx_seq_one_letter_code
_entity_poly.pdbx_strand_id
1 'polypeptide(L)'
;MIEGIPAKLKKDAIRLLQFLVHSRQPLKLAEAKEVIATQVEDERPGFDVKRRLFHKTDVLKYCPSLVTVVYTTDKELHLAHFSVKEYLLEDDQFKVVTASISITRTCLTYLTDIKGSCQKIKRDFPLARYAAKVWADNAASAQASEDIVPAIVSFMENEVTFQRWTRLYQADRFWDDDPGPPRGSRLYYACLAGLIAPVRDFIGKGADVNAQGGEYGNALQAASSRGHQEIVKLLLDKGADVNAQGGQYGNALQAASEGGHQEIVKLLLDKGADDTSSRPP
;
A
#
# COMPACT_ATOMS: atom_id res chain seq x y z
N MET A 1 24.37 -6.99 16.48
CA MET A 1 23.33 -7.98 16.09
C MET A 1 23.17 -8.10 14.57
N ILE A 2 23.01 -6.99 13.84
CA ILE A 2 23.01 -6.99 12.35
C ILE A 2 24.39 -7.36 11.78
N GLU A 3 25.48 -7.04 12.49
CA GLU A 3 26.86 -7.35 12.08
C GLU A 3 27.17 -8.84 11.95
N GLY A 4 26.38 -9.71 12.60
CA GLY A 4 26.52 -11.16 12.47
C GLY A 4 25.98 -11.75 11.17
N ILE A 5 25.31 -10.93 10.35
CA ILE A 5 24.73 -11.35 9.08
C ILE A 5 25.83 -11.40 8.00
N PRO A 6 25.99 -12.52 7.27
CA PRO A 6 26.97 -12.61 6.20
C PRO A 6 26.79 -11.47 5.18
N ALA A 7 27.89 -10.81 4.76
CA ALA A 7 27.84 -9.65 3.87
C ALA A 7 27.02 -9.89 2.59
N LYS A 8 27.11 -11.09 2.02
CA LYS A 8 26.36 -11.52 0.82
C LYS A 8 24.84 -11.60 1.02
N LEU A 9 24.36 -11.72 2.25
CA LEU A 9 22.94 -11.83 2.60
C LEU A 9 22.40 -10.56 3.26
N LYS A 10 23.27 -9.59 3.55
CA LYS A 10 22.96 -8.45 4.42
C LYS A 10 21.82 -7.59 3.86
N LYS A 11 21.81 -7.29 2.56
CA LYS A 11 20.74 -6.52 1.90
C LYS A 11 19.38 -7.22 2.04
N ASP A 12 19.31 -8.49 1.65
CA ASP A 12 18.10 -9.30 1.72
C ASP A 12 17.58 -9.46 3.17
N ALA A 13 18.49 -9.62 4.13
CA ALA A 13 18.17 -9.76 5.54
C ALA A 13 17.65 -8.45 6.15
N ILE A 14 18.27 -7.31 5.84
CA ILE A 14 17.80 -5.99 6.26
C ILE A 14 16.40 -5.73 5.71
N ARG A 15 16.17 -6.01 4.42
CA ARG A 15 14.84 -5.89 3.80
C ARG A 15 13.81 -6.75 4.53
N LEU A 16 14.11 -8.02 4.79
CA LEU A 16 13.20 -8.89 5.54
C LEU A 16 12.90 -8.35 6.95
N LEU A 17 13.92 -7.86 7.67
CA LEU A 17 13.76 -7.29 9.00
C LEU A 17 12.93 -6.00 8.97
N GLN A 18 13.08 -5.14 7.94
CA GLN A 18 12.23 -3.95 7.75
C GLN A 18 10.75 -4.34 7.63
N PHE A 19 10.43 -5.40 6.87
CA PHE A 19 9.07 -5.94 6.80
C PHE A 19 8.58 -6.40 8.18
N LEU A 20 9.40 -7.13 8.94
CA LEU A 20 9.01 -7.64 10.27
C LEU A 20 8.82 -6.53 11.31
N VAL A 21 9.62 -5.48 11.26
CA VAL A 21 9.55 -4.34 12.21
C VAL A 21 8.30 -3.50 11.97
N HIS A 22 7.96 -3.25 10.70
CA HIS A 22 6.90 -2.29 10.31
C HIS A 22 5.59 -2.93 9.83
N SER A 23 5.52 -4.26 9.72
CA SER A 23 4.26 -4.93 9.40
C SER A 23 3.26 -4.84 10.55
N ARG A 24 2.00 -4.53 10.22
CA ARG A 24 0.87 -4.59 11.15
C ARG A 24 0.34 -6.01 11.39
N GLN A 25 0.73 -6.96 10.54
CA GLN A 25 0.34 -8.37 10.65
C GLN A 25 1.57 -9.29 10.63
N PRO A 26 1.55 -10.45 11.31
CA PRO A 26 2.66 -11.40 11.23
C PRO A 26 2.94 -11.80 9.78
N LEU A 27 4.21 -11.75 9.37
CA LEU A 27 4.63 -12.16 8.03
C LEU A 27 4.68 -13.68 7.97
N LYS A 28 4.01 -14.30 6.99
CA LYS A 28 4.08 -15.75 6.83
C LYS A 28 5.46 -16.16 6.32
N LEU A 29 5.93 -17.35 6.68
CA LEU A 29 7.21 -17.86 6.22
C LEU A 29 7.27 -17.96 4.68
N ALA A 30 6.15 -18.26 4.03
CA ALA A 30 6.05 -18.28 2.57
C ALA A 30 6.19 -16.88 1.95
N GLU A 31 5.66 -15.84 2.59
CA GLU A 31 5.77 -14.44 2.17
C GLU A 31 7.20 -13.93 2.36
N ALA A 32 7.82 -14.24 3.51
CA ALA A 32 9.21 -13.89 3.82
C ALA A 32 10.22 -14.40 2.78
N LYS A 33 9.99 -15.62 2.25
CA LYS A 33 10.82 -16.19 1.18
C LYS A 33 10.76 -15.36 -0.10
N GLU A 34 9.61 -14.79 -0.41
CA GLU A 34 9.44 -13.98 -1.61
C GLU A 34 9.99 -12.57 -1.42
N VAL A 35 9.92 -12.00 -0.21
CA VAL A 35 10.62 -10.76 0.13
C VAL A 35 12.13 -10.90 -0.11
N ILE A 36 12.74 -12.02 0.30
CA ILE A 36 14.15 -12.32 0.01
C ILE A 36 14.38 -12.48 -1.50
N ALA A 37 13.48 -13.17 -2.20
CA ALA A 37 13.62 -13.44 -3.64
C ALA A 37 13.37 -12.21 -4.54
N THR A 38 12.79 -11.13 -4.01
CA THR A 38 12.63 -9.85 -4.71
C THR A 38 13.79 -8.93 -4.42
N GLN A 39 14.70 -8.77 -5.38
CA GLN A 39 15.86 -7.90 -5.25
C GLN A 39 15.50 -6.49 -5.73
N VAL A 40 15.81 -5.46 -4.94
CA VAL A 40 15.48 -4.07 -5.29
C VAL A 40 16.67 -3.11 -5.24
N GLU A 41 17.81 -3.58 -4.74
CA GLU A 41 19.05 -2.82 -4.55
C GLU A 41 20.18 -3.27 -5.48
N ASP A 42 19.88 -4.10 -6.46
CA ASP A 42 20.80 -4.58 -7.49
C ASP A 42 20.56 -3.83 -8.82
N GLU A 43 21.54 -3.84 -9.73
CA GLU A 43 21.47 -3.14 -11.03
C GLU A 43 20.24 -3.52 -11.86
N ARG A 44 19.73 -4.73 -11.66
CA ARG A 44 18.51 -5.24 -12.28
C ARG A 44 17.54 -5.66 -11.19
N PRO A 45 16.73 -4.73 -10.66
CA PRO A 45 15.74 -5.06 -9.66
C PRO A 45 14.72 -6.02 -10.27
N GLY A 46 14.31 -7.03 -9.50
CA GLY A 46 13.33 -8.01 -9.96
C GLY A 46 13.07 -9.13 -8.98
N PHE A 47 11.96 -9.81 -9.19
CA PHE A 47 11.59 -11.04 -8.50
C PHE A 47 12.01 -12.27 -9.32
N ASP A 48 12.82 -13.14 -8.70
CA ASP A 48 13.25 -14.41 -9.31
C ASP A 48 12.67 -15.62 -8.56
N VAL A 49 11.77 -16.34 -9.23
CA VAL A 49 11.18 -17.60 -8.74
C VAL A 49 12.26 -18.64 -8.39
N LYS A 50 13.40 -18.66 -9.08
CA LYS A 50 14.50 -19.60 -8.82
C LYS A 50 15.19 -19.34 -7.47
N ARG A 51 15.07 -18.13 -6.94
CA ARG A 51 15.59 -17.74 -5.61
C ARG A 51 14.65 -18.09 -4.46
N ARG A 52 13.46 -18.66 -4.72
CA ARG A 52 12.58 -19.20 -3.68
C ARG A 52 13.30 -20.32 -2.93
N LEU A 53 13.85 -20.00 -1.76
CA LEU A 53 14.68 -20.88 -0.94
C LEU A 53 14.03 -22.27 -0.72
N PHE A 54 14.77 -23.33 -1.04
CA PHE A 54 14.26 -24.70 -1.10
C PHE A 54 14.18 -25.43 0.25
N HIS A 55 14.70 -24.88 1.36
CA HIS A 55 14.41 -25.41 2.71
C HIS A 55 13.67 -24.40 3.62
N LYS A 56 12.76 -24.92 4.45
CA LYS A 56 11.88 -24.14 5.33
C LYS A 56 12.65 -23.30 6.36
N THR A 57 13.86 -23.73 6.75
CA THR A 57 14.69 -23.08 7.77
C THR A 57 15.77 -22.15 7.18
N ASP A 58 15.90 -22.04 5.86
CA ASP A 58 16.95 -21.22 5.24
C ASP A 58 16.79 -19.73 5.55
N VAL A 59 15.57 -19.26 5.83
CA VAL A 59 15.31 -17.88 6.26
C VAL A 59 16.06 -17.56 7.57
N LEU A 60 16.25 -18.54 8.45
CA LEU A 60 17.02 -18.36 9.69
C LEU A 60 18.51 -18.11 9.43
N LYS A 61 19.03 -18.50 8.27
CA LYS A 61 20.43 -18.20 7.88
C LYS A 61 20.63 -16.72 7.56
N TYR A 62 19.58 -16.02 7.13
CA TYR A 62 19.63 -14.59 6.83
C TYR A 62 19.61 -13.75 8.12
N CYS A 63 18.85 -14.18 9.13
CA CYS A 63 18.67 -13.43 10.38
C CYS A 63 18.88 -14.34 11.60
N PRO A 64 20.10 -14.89 11.82
CA PRO A 64 20.34 -15.79 12.94
C PRO A 64 20.07 -15.09 14.28
N SER A 65 19.31 -15.74 15.15
CA SER A 65 18.92 -15.26 16.49
C SER A 65 18.06 -13.98 16.53
N LEU A 66 17.77 -13.36 15.40
CA LEU A 66 16.91 -12.16 15.32
C LEU A 66 15.44 -12.50 15.03
N VAL A 67 15.20 -13.67 14.42
CA VAL A 67 13.86 -14.12 14.05
C VAL A 67 13.61 -15.54 14.53
N THR A 68 12.35 -15.84 14.78
CA THR A 68 11.86 -17.16 15.17
C THR A 68 10.70 -17.57 14.27
N VAL A 69 10.57 -18.87 14.02
CA VAL A 69 9.41 -19.42 13.30
C VAL A 69 8.41 -19.92 14.32
N VAL A 70 7.22 -19.33 14.31
CA VAL A 70 6.09 -19.77 15.13
C VAL A 70 5.27 -20.74 14.31
N TYR A 71 5.12 -21.97 14.81
CA TYR A 71 4.43 -23.06 14.12
C TYR A 71 2.91 -22.95 14.31
N THR A 72 2.32 -21.88 13.75
CA THR A 72 0.87 -21.80 13.52
C THR A 72 0.49 -22.58 12.26
N THR A 73 -0.81 -22.66 11.95
CA THR A 73 -1.33 -23.29 10.73
C THR A 73 -0.60 -22.80 9.46
N ASP A 74 -0.26 -21.51 9.42
CA ASP A 74 0.38 -20.86 8.28
C ASP A 74 1.90 -20.68 8.41
N LYS A 75 2.49 -21.03 9.56
CA LYS A 75 3.90 -20.83 9.93
C LYS A 75 4.34 -19.38 9.76
N GLU A 76 4.32 -18.65 10.86
CA GLU A 76 4.66 -17.23 10.86
C GLU A 76 6.12 -17.01 11.23
N LEU A 77 6.68 -15.93 10.70
CA LEU A 77 8.01 -15.45 11.02
C LEU A 77 7.88 -14.23 11.93
N HIS A 78 8.43 -14.33 13.14
CA HIS A 78 8.38 -13.28 14.15
C HIS A 78 9.79 -12.80 14.48
N LEU A 79 9.90 -11.59 15.04
CA LEU A 79 11.14 -11.18 15.72
C LEU A 79 11.31 -12.04 16.97
N ALA A 80 12.54 -12.43 17.27
CA ALA A 80 12.83 -13.38 18.35
C ALA A 80 12.42 -12.86 19.73
N HIS A 81 12.50 -11.54 19.94
CA HIS A 81 12.10 -10.88 21.18
C HIS A 81 11.72 -9.42 20.93
N PHE A 82 10.91 -8.84 21.82
CA PHE A 82 10.51 -7.42 21.73
C PHE A 82 11.72 -6.47 21.66
N SER A 83 12.76 -6.74 22.46
CA SER A 83 14.01 -5.95 22.47
C SER A 83 14.76 -5.95 21.13
N VAL A 84 14.54 -6.96 20.27
CA VAL A 84 15.12 -6.95 18.91
C VAL A 84 14.51 -5.81 18.11
N LYS A 85 13.20 -5.59 18.24
CA LYS A 85 12.52 -4.49 17.54
C LYS A 85 13.07 -3.14 17.99
N GLU A 86 13.22 -2.94 19.29
CA GLU A 86 13.78 -1.70 19.86
C GLU A 86 15.19 -1.45 19.35
N TYR A 87 16.08 -2.44 19.43
CA TYR A 87 17.43 -2.34 18.90
C TYR A 87 17.47 -2.00 17.40
N LEU A 88 16.62 -2.65 16.58
CA LEU A 88 16.58 -2.37 15.15
C LEU A 88 16.16 -0.92 14.88
N LEU A 89 15.22 -0.38 15.65
CA LEU A 89 14.71 0.99 15.49
C LEU A 89 15.75 2.08 15.84
N GLU A 90 16.85 1.73 16.52
CA GLU A 90 17.97 2.65 16.76
C GLU A 90 18.81 2.90 15.49
N ASP A 91 18.73 2.01 14.49
CA ASP A 91 19.47 2.12 13.22
C ASP A 91 18.62 2.84 12.14
N ASP A 92 19.24 3.80 11.45
CA ASP A 92 18.59 4.64 10.42
C ASP A 92 17.93 3.83 9.29
N GLN A 93 18.43 2.63 9.01
CA GLN A 93 17.88 1.74 7.99
C GLN A 93 16.49 1.22 8.36
N PHE A 94 16.13 1.23 9.65
CA PHE A 94 14.83 0.76 10.14
C PHE A 94 13.91 1.89 10.56
N LYS A 95 14.30 3.15 10.36
CA LYS A 95 13.36 4.28 10.51
C LYS A 95 12.20 4.13 9.53
N VAL A 96 11.03 4.62 9.93
CA VAL A 96 9.77 4.45 9.17
C VAL A 96 9.92 4.83 7.70
N VAL A 97 10.51 5.99 7.40
CA VAL A 97 10.67 6.46 6.02
C VAL A 97 11.54 5.50 5.19
N THR A 98 12.73 5.13 5.69
CA THR A 98 13.66 4.22 5.00
C THR A 98 13.03 2.85 4.77
N ALA A 99 12.39 2.30 5.80
CA ALA A 99 11.71 1.01 5.72
C ALA A 99 10.51 1.06 4.77
N SER A 100 9.71 2.13 4.80
CA SER A 100 8.58 2.31 3.89
C SER A 100 9.01 2.40 2.43
N ILE A 101 10.11 3.09 2.11
CA ILE A 101 10.67 3.11 0.75
C ILE A 101 11.05 1.69 0.30
N SER A 102 11.76 0.94 1.15
CA SER A 102 12.18 -0.42 0.87
C SER A 102 10.98 -1.36 0.68
N ILE A 103 10.00 -1.32 1.58
CA ILE A 103 8.77 -2.13 1.53
C ILE A 103 7.98 -1.81 0.26
N THR A 104 7.72 -0.53 -0.01
CA THR A 104 7.00 -0.08 -1.21
C THR A 104 7.72 -0.55 -2.46
N ARG A 105 9.04 -0.32 -2.59
CA ARG A 105 9.82 -0.74 -3.76
C ARG A 105 9.73 -2.25 -3.97
N THR A 106 9.90 -3.02 -2.89
CA THR A 106 9.80 -4.49 -2.93
C THR A 106 8.45 -4.96 -3.41
N CYS A 107 7.36 -4.42 -2.87
CA CYS A 107 6.01 -4.78 -3.26
C CYS A 107 5.72 -4.39 -4.72
N LEU A 108 6.14 -3.20 -5.17
CA LEU A 108 5.95 -2.76 -6.55
C LEU A 108 6.73 -3.63 -7.54
N THR A 109 8.02 -3.91 -7.26
CA THR A 109 8.86 -4.80 -8.09
C THR A 109 8.24 -6.19 -8.17
N TYR A 110 7.88 -6.77 -7.03
CA TYR A 110 7.24 -8.08 -6.96
C TYR A 110 5.94 -8.11 -7.77
N LEU A 111 5.02 -7.18 -7.50
CA LEU A 111 3.73 -7.13 -8.19
C LEU A 111 3.87 -6.83 -9.68
N THR A 112 4.96 -6.20 -10.13
CA THR A 112 5.23 -5.97 -11.55
C THR A 112 5.67 -7.26 -12.26
N ASP A 113 6.56 -8.02 -11.64
CA ASP A 113 7.23 -9.17 -12.27
C ASP A 113 6.41 -10.45 -12.28
N ILE A 114 5.55 -10.66 -11.28
CA ILE A 114 4.70 -11.85 -11.24
C ILE A 114 3.72 -11.86 -12.44
N LYS A 115 3.46 -13.04 -13.01
CA LYS A 115 2.60 -13.21 -14.20
C LYS A 115 1.61 -14.35 -14.00
N GLY A 116 0.43 -14.21 -14.58
CA GLY A 116 -0.62 -15.23 -14.56
C GLY A 116 -2.01 -14.63 -14.36
N SER A 117 -3.02 -15.50 -14.36
CA SER A 117 -4.38 -15.11 -13.97
C SER A 117 -4.44 -14.81 -12.46
N CYS A 118 -5.46 -14.07 -12.03
CA CYS A 118 -5.67 -13.73 -10.62
C CYS A 118 -5.64 -14.98 -9.71
N GLN A 119 -6.35 -16.05 -10.11
CA GLN A 119 -6.38 -17.33 -9.39
C GLN A 119 -5.00 -18.00 -9.32
N LYS A 120 -4.25 -18.00 -10.43
CA LYS A 120 -2.90 -18.55 -10.46
C LYS A 120 -1.96 -17.75 -9.56
N ILE A 121 -2.07 -16.43 -9.56
CA ILE A 121 -1.30 -15.54 -8.69
C ILE A 121 -1.60 -15.84 -7.22
N LYS A 122 -2.89 -15.84 -6.81
CA LYS A 122 -3.29 -16.13 -5.43
C LYS A 122 -2.76 -17.49 -4.92
N ARG A 123 -2.63 -18.48 -5.80
CA ARG A 123 -2.14 -19.83 -5.46
C ARG A 123 -0.61 -19.94 -5.46
N ASP A 124 0.06 -19.41 -6.49
CA ASP A 124 1.48 -19.70 -6.76
C ASP A 124 2.43 -18.62 -6.21
N PHE A 125 1.89 -17.51 -5.69
CA PHE A 125 2.63 -16.29 -5.30
C PHE A 125 2.14 -15.79 -3.91
N PRO A 126 2.61 -16.40 -2.81
CA PRO A 126 2.15 -16.13 -1.44
C PRO A 126 2.18 -14.65 -1.01
N LEU A 127 3.18 -13.87 -1.44
CA LEU A 127 3.33 -12.47 -1.10
C LEU A 127 2.36 -11.56 -1.87
N ALA A 128 1.68 -12.02 -2.93
CA ALA A 128 0.90 -11.16 -3.82
C ALA A 128 -0.21 -10.37 -3.11
N ARG A 129 -1.05 -11.03 -2.29
CA ARG A 129 -2.11 -10.33 -1.55
C ARG A 129 -1.54 -9.43 -0.46
N TYR A 130 -0.50 -9.87 0.25
CA TYR A 130 0.19 -9.07 1.25
C TYR A 130 0.76 -7.79 0.62
N ALA A 131 1.51 -7.93 -0.48
CA ALA A 131 2.13 -6.82 -1.19
C ALA A 131 1.06 -5.83 -1.67
N ALA A 132 -0.02 -6.32 -2.29
CA ALA A 132 -1.14 -5.52 -2.76
C ALA A 132 -1.82 -4.69 -1.65
N LYS A 133 -1.86 -5.22 -0.42
CA LYS A 133 -2.40 -4.55 0.76
C LYS A 133 -1.44 -3.51 1.35
N VAL A 134 -0.16 -3.83 1.44
CA VAL A 134 0.79 -3.07 2.29
C VAL A 134 1.52 -1.96 1.56
N TRP A 135 1.69 -2.06 0.23
CA TRP A 135 2.53 -1.12 -0.51
C TRP A 135 1.99 0.31 -0.48
N ALA A 136 0.66 0.49 -0.59
CA ALA A 136 0.01 1.80 -0.67
C ALA A 136 0.10 2.57 0.65
N ASP A 137 -0.13 1.88 1.77
CA ASP A 137 0.02 2.43 3.12
C ASP A 137 1.46 2.92 3.38
N ASN A 138 2.46 2.15 2.93
CA ASN A 138 3.87 2.54 3.06
C ASN A 138 4.27 3.62 2.06
N ALA A 139 3.67 3.61 0.87
CA ALA A 139 3.94 4.59 -0.16
C ALA A 139 3.60 6.00 0.33
N ALA A 140 2.51 6.17 1.10
CA ALA A 140 2.16 7.45 1.70
C ALA A 140 3.32 8.08 2.49
N SER A 141 4.00 7.28 3.33
CA SER A 141 5.19 7.68 4.12
C SER A 141 6.47 7.81 3.28
N ALA A 142 6.53 7.16 2.12
CA ALA A 142 7.70 7.12 1.25
C ALA A 142 7.74 8.25 0.20
N GLN A 143 6.66 9.02 0.03
CA GLN A 143 6.52 10.05 -1.03
C GLN A 143 7.54 11.22 -0.96
N ALA A 144 8.32 11.32 0.12
CA ALA A 144 9.44 12.27 0.19
C ALA A 144 10.66 11.83 -0.66
N SER A 145 10.71 10.56 -1.10
CA SER A 145 11.79 10.04 -1.94
C SER A 145 11.49 10.30 -3.42
N GLU A 146 12.39 11.03 -4.09
CA GLU A 146 12.28 11.33 -5.53
C GLU A 146 12.33 10.08 -6.41
N ASP A 147 13.00 9.02 -5.95
CA ASP A 147 13.15 7.77 -6.72
C ASP A 147 11.90 6.88 -6.69
N ILE A 148 11.14 6.88 -5.58
CA ILE A 148 10.01 5.94 -5.42
C ILE A 148 8.73 6.46 -6.09
N VAL A 149 8.57 7.78 -6.16
CA VAL A 149 7.36 8.41 -6.73
C VAL A 149 7.16 8.02 -8.20
N PRO A 150 8.16 8.09 -9.10
CA PRO A 150 8.02 7.64 -10.49
C PRO A 150 7.65 6.16 -10.60
N ALA A 151 8.19 5.30 -9.72
CA ALA A 151 7.87 3.88 -9.70
C ALA A 151 6.40 3.63 -9.31
N ILE A 152 5.87 4.37 -8.32
CA ILE A 152 4.46 4.32 -7.93
C ILE A 152 3.57 4.75 -9.09
N VAL A 153 3.88 5.90 -9.70
CA VAL A 153 3.10 6.44 -10.84
C VAL A 153 3.09 5.44 -11.99
N SER A 154 4.25 4.96 -12.43
CA SER A 154 4.37 3.99 -13.53
C SER A 154 3.61 2.70 -13.24
N PHE A 155 3.66 2.21 -12.00
CA PHE A 155 2.91 1.02 -11.56
C PHE A 155 1.40 1.22 -11.62
N MET A 156 0.90 2.39 -11.21
CA MET A 156 -0.53 2.70 -11.24
C MET A 156 -1.03 3.02 -12.66
N GLU A 157 -0.21 3.61 -13.52
CA GLU A 157 -0.57 3.90 -14.91
C GLU A 157 -0.66 2.64 -15.77
N ASN A 158 0.27 1.71 -15.60
CA ASN A 158 0.28 0.49 -16.39
C ASN A 158 -0.97 -0.36 -16.11
N GLU A 159 -1.75 -0.64 -17.16
CA GLU A 159 -3.04 -1.33 -17.06
C GLU A 159 -2.91 -2.74 -16.44
N VAL A 160 -1.83 -3.46 -16.77
CA VAL A 160 -1.63 -4.83 -16.29
C VAL A 160 -1.35 -4.84 -14.79
N THR A 161 -0.48 -3.95 -14.31
CA THR A 161 -0.13 -3.85 -12.89
C THR A 161 -1.29 -3.28 -12.08
N PHE A 162 -1.99 -2.28 -12.60
CA PHE A 162 -3.17 -1.70 -11.95
C PHE A 162 -4.31 -2.71 -11.78
N GLN A 163 -4.65 -3.46 -12.84
CA GLN A 163 -5.65 -4.54 -12.77
C GLN A 163 -5.21 -5.67 -11.84
N ARG A 164 -3.93 -6.03 -11.85
CA ARG A 164 -3.39 -7.06 -10.96
C ARG A 164 -3.48 -6.65 -9.50
N TRP A 165 -3.05 -5.45 -9.17
CA TRP A 165 -3.13 -4.90 -7.82
C TRP A 165 -4.57 -4.87 -7.33
N THR A 166 -5.47 -4.25 -8.08
CA THR A 166 -6.88 -4.06 -7.68
C THR A 166 -7.68 -5.37 -7.67
N ARG A 167 -7.26 -6.42 -8.39
CA ARG A 167 -7.87 -7.77 -8.24
C ARG A 167 -7.34 -8.56 -7.04
N LEU A 168 -6.13 -8.26 -6.57
CA LEU A 168 -5.55 -8.90 -5.40
C LEU A 168 -6.08 -8.29 -4.10
N TYR A 169 -6.27 -6.97 -4.09
CA TYR A 169 -6.76 -6.22 -2.95
C TYR A 169 -7.34 -4.86 -3.37
N GLN A 170 -8.48 -4.49 -2.80
CA GLN A 170 -9.04 -3.13 -2.89
C GLN A 170 -9.29 -2.64 -1.46
N ALA A 171 -8.71 -1.50 -1.11
CA ALA A 171 -8.78 -0.96 0.26
C ALA A 171 -10.21 -0.56 0.67
N ASP A 172 -11.06 -0.24 -0.31
CA ASP A 172 -12.48 0.05 -0.17
C ASP A 172 -13.36 -1.22 -0.16
N ARG A 173 -12.80 -2.41 -0.40
CA ARG A 173 -13.46 -3.72 -0.26
C ARG A 173 -12.58 -4.72 0.48
N PHE A 174 -11.99 -4.32 1.60
CA PHE A 174 -11.01 -5.13 2.33
C PHE A 174 -11.57 -6.47 2.85
N TRP A 175 -12.90 -6.58 2.99
CA TRP A 175 -13.61 -7.81 3.39
C TRP A 175 -13.76 -8.83 2.26
N ASP A 176 -13.46 -8.45 1.01
CA ASP A 176 -13.60 -9.32 -0.14
C ASP A 176 -12.27 -10.03 -0.47
N ASP A 177 -12.32 -11.35 -0.56
CA ASP A 177 -11.19 -12.15 -1.01
C ASP A 177 -11.00 -12.08 -2.53
N ASP A 178 -12.05 -11.74 -3.28
CA ASP A 178 -11.99 -11.47 -4.71
C ASP A 178 -12.83 -10.24 -5.08
N PRO A 179 -12.31 -9.02 -4.87
CA PRO A 179 -13.07 -7.78 -5.03
C PRO A 179 -13.53 -7.51 -6.48
N GLY A 180 -13.09 -8.33 -7.44
CA GLY A 180 -13.43 -8.20 -8.85
C GLY A 180 -12.59 -7.15 -9.57
N PRO A 181 -13.02 -6.68 -10.77
CA PRO A 181 -12.35 -5.59 -11.45
C PRO A 181 -12.41 -4.28 -10.63
N PRO A 182 -11.47 -3.35 -10.82
CA PRO A 182 -11.52 -2.04 -10.18
C PRO A 182 -12.79 -1.31 -10.59
N ARG A 183 -13.48 -0.74 -9.60
CA ARG A 183 -14.71 0.04 -9.81
C ARG A 183 -14.44 1.53 -9.85
N GLY A 184 -13.29 1.98 -9.34
CA GLY A 184 -12.86 3.37 -9.35
C GLY A 184 -11.75 3.64 -10.37
N SER A 185 -11.56 4.91 -10.69
CA SER A 185 -10.44 5.36 -11.52
C SER A 185 -9.09 5.24 -10.80
N ARG A 186 -7.98 5.38 -11.53
CA ARG A 186 -6.64 5.48 -10.92
C ARG A 186 -6.53 6.64 -9.94
N LEU A 187 -7.17 7.77 -10.28
CA LEU A 187 -7.28 8.94 -9.42
C LEU A 187 -8.02 8.61 -8.12
N TYR A 188 -9.14 7.86 -8.21
CA TYR A 188 -9.88 7.39 -7.03
C TYR A 188 -8.99 6.58 -6.08
N TYR A 189 -8.27 5.57 -6.57
CA TYR A 189 -7.42 4.74 -5.71
C TYR A 189 -6.19 5.51 -5.17
N ALA A 190 -5.63 6.46 -5.93
CA ALA A 190 -4.57 7.34 -5.44
C ALA A 190 -5.06 8.23 -4.29
N CYS A 191 -6.27 8.78 -4.44
CA CYS A 191 -6.93 9.59 -3.41
C CYS A 191 -7.25 8.76 -2.17
N LEU A 192 -7.80 7.56 -2.36
CA LEU A 192 -8.09 6.63 -1.26
C LEU A 192 -6.83 6.28 -0.45
N ALA A 193 -5.69 6.08 -1.13
CA ALA A 193 -4.43 5.70 -0.52
C ALA A 193 -3.61 6.87 0.06
N GLY A 194 -4.03 8.13 -0.13
CA GLY A 194 -3.27 9.28 0.37
C GLY A 194 -2.03 9.63 -0.46
N LEU A 195 -2.01 9.26 -1.74
CA LEU A 195 -0.86 9.41 -2.61
C LEU A 195 -0.87 10.75 -3.38
N ILE A 196 -0.52 11.84 -2.69
CA ILE A 196 -0.55 13.21 -3.24
C ILE A 196 0.25 13.37 -4.55
N ALA A 197 1.42 12.72 -4.69
CA ALA A 197 2.23 12.88 -5.90
C ALA A 197 1.58 12.21 -7.12
N PRO A 198 1.13 10.94 -7.06
CA PRO A 198 0.28 10.35 -8.10
C PRO A 198 -1.01 11.14 -8.39
N VAL A 199 -1.68 11.68 -7.37
CA VAL A 199 -2.88 12.53 -7.58
C VAL A 199 -2.55 13.75 -8.43
N ARG A 200 -1.47 14.48 -8.11
CA ARG A 200 -1.01 15.65 -8.89
C ARG A 200 -0.69 15.27 -10.33
N ASP A 201 0.03 14.18 -10.53
CA ASP A 201 0.43 13.70 -11.86
C ASP A 201 -0.78 13.31 -12.72
N PHE A 202 -1.72 12.53 -12.18
CA PHE A 202 -2.92 12.12 -12.92
C PHE A 202 -3.82 13.30 -13.28
N ILE A 203 -4.03 14.24 -12.38
CA ILE A 203 -4.78 15.47 -12.70
C ILE A 203 -4.05 16.29 -13.78
N GLY A 204 -2.72 16.41 -13.67
CA GLY A 204 -1.90 17.09 -14.68
C GLY A 204 -1.97 16.45 -16.07
N LYS A 205 -2.17 15.13 -16.13
CA LYS A 205 -2.40 14.33 -17.35
C LYS A 205 -3.86 14.31 -17.82
N GLY A 206 -4.76 15.05 -17.17
CA GLY A 206 -6.16 15.18 -17.59
C GLY A 206 -7.10 14.10 -17.05
N ALA A 207 -6.77 13.44 -15.93
CA ALA A 207 -7.71 12.57 -15.25
C ALA A 207 -8.98 13.35 -14.85
N ASP A 208 -10.15 12.76 -15.12
CA ASP A 208 -11.42 13.33 -14.72
C ASP A 208 -11.58 13.29 -13.20
N VAL A 209 -11.56 14.49 -12.59
CA VAL A 209 -11.68 14.71 -11.14
C VAL A 209 -13.05 14.30 -10.61
N ASN A 210 -14.08 14.33 -11.46
CA ASN A 210 -15.47 14.02 -11.11
C ASN A 210 -15.91 12.62 -11.54
N ALA A 211 -14.98 11.80 -12.02
CA ALA A 211 -15.25 10.42 -12.41
C ALA A 211 -15.89 9.65 -11.25
N GLN A 212 -17.10 9.14 -11.50
CA GLN A 212 -17.82 8.29 -10.55
C GLN A 212 -17.27 6.87 -10.59
N GLY A 213 -17.15 6.25 -9.43
CA GLY A 213 -16.67 4.89 -9.26
C GLY A 213 -16.10 4.60 -7.88
N GLY A 214 -15.90 3.31 -7.61
CA GLY A 214 -15.47 2.80 -6.31
C GLY A 214 -16.57 2.79 -5.27
N GLU A 215 -16.33 2.16 -4.12
CA GLU A 215 -17.36 2.03 -3.08
C GLU A 215 -17.76 3.37 -2.45
N TYR A 216 -16.82 4.34 -2.36
CA TYR A 216 -17.12 5.68 -1.87
C TYR A 216 -17.71 6.62 -2.93
N GLY A 217 -17.92 6.18 -4.18
CA GLY A 217 -18.62 6.95 -5.20
C GLY A 217 -17.72 7.85 -6.07
N ASN A 218 -16.75 8.58 -5.51
CA ASN A 218 -15.75 9.31 -6.30
C ASN A 218 -14.46 9.62 -5.51
N ALA A 219 -13.48 10.24 -6.17
CA ALA A 219 -12.17 10.55 -5.59
C ALA A 219 -12.23 11.50 -4.37
N LEU A 220 -13.11 12.51 -4.42
CA LEU A 220 -13.30 13.48 -3.32
C LEU A 220 -13.88 12.79 -2.09
N GLN A 221 -14.90 11.94 -2.28
CA GLN A 221 -15.51 11.16 -1.19
C GLN A 221 -14.50 10.19 -0.56
N ALA A 222 -13.69 9.49 -1.37
CA ALA A 222 -12.66 8.58 -0.87
C ALA A 222 -11.58 9.29 -0.06
N ALA A 223 -11.06 10.42 -0.54
CA ALA A 223 -10.09 11.23 0.21
C ALA A 223 -10.69 11.79 1.51
N SER A 224 -11.95 12.21 1.47
CA SER A 224 -12.68 12.76 2.62
C SER A 224 -12.90 11.71 3.71
N SER A 225 -13.35 10.50 3.34
CA SER A 225 -13.52 9.38 4.28
C SER A 225 -12.21 8.98 4.98
N ARG A 226 -11.08 9.08 4.28
CA ARG A 226 -9.76 8.68 4.80
C ARG A 226 -8.98 9.78 5.49
N GLY A 227 -9.48 11.02 5.51
CA GLY A 227 -8.82 12.11 6.23
C GLY A 227 -7.68 12.78 5.45
N HIS A 228 -7.62 12.60 4.13
CA HIS A 228 -6.52 13.12 3.31
C HIS A 228 -6.74 14.60 2.94
N GLN A 229 -6.65 15.49 3.93
CA GLN A 229 -7.00 16.90 3.81
C GLN A 229 -6.30 17.64 2.66
N GLU A 230 -4.99 17.39 2.44
CA GLU A 230 -4.25 18.01 1.33
C GLU A 230 -4.81 17.58 -0.05
N ILE A 231 -5.19 16.31 -0.17
CA ILE A 231 -5.79 15.78 -1.40
C ILE A 231 -7.19 16.35 -1.60
N VAL A 232 -8.01 16.42 -0.55
CA VAL A 232 -9.34 17.05 -0.61
C VAL A 232 -9.24 18.49 -1.11
N LYS A 233 -8.33 19.29 -0.53
CA LYS A 233 -8.10 20.66 -0.97
C LYS A 233 -7.70 20.73 -2.44
N LEU A 234 -6.76 19.88 -2.86
CA LEU A 234 -6.31 19.81 -4.25
C LEU A 234 -7.45 19.46 -5.21
N LEU A 235 -8.30 18.48 -4.89
CA LEU A 235 -9.43 18.09 -5.72
C LEU A 235 -10.45 19.23 -5.87
N LEU A 236 -10.79 19.91 -4.77
CA LEU A 236 -11.70 21.05 -4.79
C LEU A 236 -11.13 22.22 -5.60
N ASP A 237 -9.85 22.53 -5.45
CA ASP A 237 -9.16 23.56 -6.24
C ASP A 237 -9.06 23.19 -7.74
N LYS A 238 -9.28 21.92 -8.08
CA LYS A 238 -9.33 21.39 -9.46
C LYS A 238 -10.75 21.15 -9.96
N GLY A 239 -11.76 21.68 -9.26
CA GLY A 239 -13.15 21.66 -9.72
C GLY A 239 -13.89 20.36 -9.42
N ALA A 240 -13.48 19.62 -8.38
CA ALA A 240 -14.30 18.55 -7.84
C ALA A 240 -15.68 19.09 -7.41
N ASP A 241 -16.74 18.43 -7.86
CA ASP A 241 -18.10 18.74 -7.43
C ASP A 241 -18.27 18.35 -5.95
N VAL A 242 -18.33 19.38 -5.11
CA VAL A 242 -18.45 19.27 -3.65
C VAL A 242 -19.73 18.53 -3.23
N ASN A 243 -20.79 18.62 -4.04
CA ASN A 243 -22.11 18.05 -3.78
C ASN A 243 -22.38 16.79 -4.59
N ALA A 244 -21.37 16.23 -5.26
CA ALA A 244 -21.50 14.99 -6.02
C ALA A 244 -22.06 13.86 -5.14
N GLN A 245 -23.22 13.35 -5.53
CA GLN A 245 -23.92 12.28 -4.82
C GLN A 245 -23.53 10.89 -5.33
N GLY A 246 -23.52 9.91 -4.45
CA GLY A 246 -23.25 8.51 -4.76
C GLY A 246 -22.41 7.82 -3.68
N GLY A 247 -22.08 6.55 -3.91
CA GLY A 247 -21.24 5.78 -3.00
C GLY A 247 -21.87 5.46 -1.65
N GLN A 248 -21.08 4.81 -0.80
CA GLN A 248 -21.49 4.30 0.51
C GLN A 248 -22.06 5.38 1.45
N TYR A 249 -21.50 6.58 1.44
CA TYR A 249 -21.86 7.67 2.36
C TYR A 249 -22.73 8.75 1.74
N GLY A 250 -23.13 8.62 0.47
CA GLY A 250 -23.94 9.61 -0.22
C GLY A 250 -23.14 10.81 -0.75
N ASN A 251 -22.31 11.48 0.05
CA ASN A 251 -21.47 12.60 -0.40
C ASN A 251 -20.19 12.79 0.42
N ALA A 252 -19.34 13.75 0.00
CA ALA A 252 -18.03 13.98 0.63
C ALA A 252 -18.14 14.49 2.07
N LEU A 253 -19.15 15.31 2.37
CA LEU A 253 -19.39 15.87 3.71
C LEU A 253 -19.79 14.77 4.70
N GLN A 254 -20.70 13.89 4.30
CA GLN A 254 -21.10 12.72 5.09
C GLN A 254 -19.93 11.74 5.27
N ALA A 255 -19.14 11.50 4.21
CA ALA A 255 -17.95 10.66 4.27
C ALA A 255 -16.90 11.20 5.27
N ALA A 256 -16.62 12.51 5.25
CA ALA A 256 -15.72 13.16 6.21
C ALA A 256 -16.25 13.10 7.64
N SER A 257 -17.57 13.30 7.81
CA SER A 257 -18.23 13.28 9.12
C SER A 257 -18.18 11.89 9.76
N GLU A 258 -18.48 10.84 8.99
CA GLU A 258 -18.36 9.45 9.46
C GLU A 258 -16.92 9.10 9.83
N GLY A 259 -15.94 9.60 9.08
CA GLY A 259 -14.51 9.44 9.38
C GLY A 259 -14.02 10.27 10.58
N GLY A 260 -14.82 11.20 11.10
CA GLY A 260 -14.44 12.10 12.19
C GLY A 260 -13.46 13.22 11.78
N HIS A 261 -13.34 13.50 10.48
CA HIS A 261 -12.33 14.43 9.94
C HIS A 261 -12.83 15.88 9.96
N GLN A 262 -12.89 16.47 11.15
CA GLN A 262 -13.48 17.80 11.39
C GLN A 262 -12.93 18.92 10.49
N GLU A 263 -11.62 18.92 10.22
CA GLU A 263 -11.01 19.94 9.36
C GLU A 263 -11.44 19.79 7.89
N ILE A 264 -11.70 18.56 7.45
CA ILE A 264 -12.26 18.30 6.11
C ILE A 264 -13.74 18.69 6.07
N VAL A 265 -14.51 18.41 7.12
CA VAL A 265 -15.91 18.85 7.23
C VAL A 265 -16.01 20.37 7.09
N LYS A 266 -15.20 21.13 7.85
CA LYS A 266 -15.14 22.59 7.75
C LYS A 266 -14.77 23.05 6.34
N LEU A 267 -13.71 22.46 5.75
CA LEU A 267 -13.27 22.78 4.40
C LEU A 267 -14.37 22.56 3.35
N LEU A 268 -15.12 21.47 3.46
CA LEU A 268 -16.22 21.14 2.54
C LEU A 268 -17.38 22.14 2.70
N LEU A 269 -17.78 22.46 3.94
CA LEU A 269 -18.81 23.47 4.20
C LEU A 269 -18.42 24.86 3.67
N ASP A 270 -17.17 25.27 3.87
CA ASP A 270 -16.62 26.53 3.35
C ASP A 270 -16.63 26.58 1.81
N LYS A 271 -16.57 25.40 1.16
CA LYS A 271 -16.64 25.25 -0.30
C LYS A 271 -18.07 25.02 -0.82
N GLY A 272 -19.08 25.16 0.04
CA GLY A 272 -20.50 25.09 -0.34
C GLY A 272 -21.09 23.67 -0.34
N ALA A 273 -20.55 22.76 0.47
CA ALA A 273 -21.18 21.46 0.68
C ALA A 273 -22.54 21.61 1.37
N ASP A 274 -23.58 21.03 0.78
CA ASP A 274 -24.93 21.06 1.34
C ASP A 274 -25.07 20.00 2.44
N ASP A 275 -25.54 20.43 3.62
CA ASP A 275 -26.03 19.51 4.63
C ASP A 275 -27.41 19.00 4.20
N THR A 276 -27.44 17.89 3.47
CA THR A 276 -28.68 17.26 2.99
C THR A 276 -29.57 16.69 4.11
N SER A 277 -29.35 17.09 5.37
CA SER A 277 -30.31 16.95 6.47
C SER A 277 -31.55 17.86 6.34
N SER A 278 -31.52 18.89 5.48
CA SER A 278 -32.65 19.79 5.24
C SER A 278 -33.48 19.40 3.99
N ARG A 279 -34.17 18.27 4.05
CA ARG A 279 -35.28 18.02 3.11
C ARG A 279 -36.45 18.92 3.52
N PRO A 280 -37.00 19.83 2.67
CA PRO A 280 -38.21 20.55 3.02
C PRO A 280 -39.39 19.54 3.13
N PRO A 281 -40.41 19.84 3.96
CA PRO A 281 -41.50 18.93 4.31
C PRO A 281 -42.35 18.49 3.11
#